data_AF-A0A4Y2XAB4-F1
#
_entry.id   AF-A0A4Y2XAB4-F1
#
_cell.length_a   1.000
_cell.length_b   1.000
_cell.length_c   1.000
_cell.angle_alpha   90.00
_cell.angle_beta   90.00
_cell.angle_gamma   90.00
#
_symmetry.space_group_name_H-M   'P 1'
#
loop_
_entity.id
_entity.type
_entity.pdbx_description
1 polymer ?
#
loop_
_entity_poly.entity_id
_entity_poly.type
_entity_poly.pdbx_seq_one_letter_code
_entity_poly.pdbx_strand_id
1 'polypeptide(L)'
;MGPLIRLETNLTGDRYLNILSDHLHSFMSIVHSDGLGQFQQQDNATPHASRVATKWLQEHSCDFRHFHWPPKFPEMNIIEDIRDAFLYAIENRSPPPRTPMDLWTVLKDEWCELPPRYLQTLVESMPHRVVALLSVRGSPTRY
;
A
#
# COMPACT_ATOMS: atom_id res chain seq x y z
N MET A 1 1.74 10.80 6.78
CA MET A 1 2.00 9.37 6.55
C MET A 1 0.73 8.60 6.86
N GLY A 2 0.41 7.55 6.10
CA GLY A 2 -0.82 6.77 6.28
C GLY A 2 -0.80 5.82 7.48
N PRO A 3 -1.94 5.22 7.84
CA PRO A 3 -2.01 4.24 8.93
C PRO A 3 -1.32 2.91 8.55
N LEU A 4 -0.56 2.34 9.48
CA LEU A 4 -0.12 0.94 9.43
C LEU A 4 -0.98 0.13 10.40
N ILE A 5 -1.63 -0.93 9.91
CA ILE A 5 -2.63 -1.69 10.68
C ILE A 5 -2.18 -3.13 10.80
N ARG A 6 -2.11 -3.64 12.04
CA ARG A 6 -1.87 -5.06 12.32
C ARG A 6 -3.17 -5.84 12.24
N LEU A 7 -3.14 -6.98 11.55
CA LEU A 7 -4.25 -7.93 11.49
C LEU A 7 -3.93 -9.17 12.33
N GLU A 8 -4.82 -9.52 13.26
CA GLU A 8 -4.65 -10.73 14.10
C GLU A 8 -5.11 -12.02 13.39
N THR A 9 -5.85 -11.89 12.30
CA THR A 9 -6.38 -13.02 11.52
C THR A 9 -6.25 -12.75 10.03
N ASN A 10 -6.47 -13.78 9.21
CA ASN A 10 -6.45 -13.67 7.75
C ASN A 10 -7.42 -12.60 7.24
N LEU A 11 -7.01 -11.94 6.15
CA LEU A 11 -7.82 -10.94 5.50
C LEU A 11 -8.94 -11.61 4.70
N THR A 12 -10.19 -11.23 4.97
CA THR A 12 -11.37 -11.61 4.20
C THR A 12 -11.93 -10.38 3.50
N GLY A 13 -12.82 -10.56 2.51
CA GLY A 13 -13.48 -9.43 1.83
C GLY A 13 -14.20 -8.49 2.80
N ASP A 14 -14.96 -9.02 3.77
CA ASP A 14 -15.67 -8.20 4.75
C ASP A 14 -14.72 -7.47 5.71
N ARG A 15 -13.63 -8.10 6.14
CA ARG A 15 -12.62 -7.40 6.97
C ARG A 15 -11.89 -6.33 6.17
N TYR A 16 -11.65 -6.59 4.89
CA TYR A 16 -11.04 -5.62 4.01
C TYR A 16 -11.97 -4.40 3.79
N LEU A 17 -13.28 -4.64 3.64
CA LEU A 17 -14.29 -3.58 3.62
C LEU A 17 -14.25 -2.72 4.89
N ASN A 18 -14.14 -3.33 6.06
CA ASN A 18 -14.02 -2.57 7.32
C ASN A 18 -12.76 -1.69 7.32
N ILE A 19 -11.63 -2.20 6.81
CA ILE A 19 -10.39 -1.41 6.71
C ILE A 19 -10.58 -0.22 5.77
N LEU A 20 -11.22 -0.44 4.62
CA LEU A 20 -11.53 0.61 3.65
C LEU A 20 -12.41 1.71 4.29
N SER A 21 -13.48 1.30 4.97
CA SER A 21 -14.41 2.22 5.62
C SER A 21 -13.77 2.96 6.78
N ASP A 22 -13.20 2.22 7.74
CA ASP A 22 -12.77 2.79 9.03
C ASP A 22 -11.48 3.60 8.89
N HIS A 23 -10.57 3.17 7.99
CA HIS A 23 -9.24 3.74 7.88
C HIS A 23 -9.02 4.51 6.58
N LEU A 24 -9.37 3.95 5.41
CA LEU A 24 -9.09 4.63 4.14
C LEU A 24 -9.97 5.86 3.95
N HIS A 25 -11.30 5.73 4.11
CA HIS A 25 -12.23 6.84 3.92
C HIS A 25 -11.95 7.99 4.89
N SER A 26 -11.80 7.66 6.17
CA SER A 26 -11.42 8.61 7.22
C SER A 26 -10.10 9.33 6.88
N PHE A 27 -9.08 8.59 6.44
CA PHE A 27 -7.79 9.17 6.06
C PHE A 27 -7.90 10.10 4.85
N MET A 28 -8.62 9.68 3.81
CA MET A 28 -8.82 10.49 2.60
C MET A 28 -9.58 11.78 2.91
N SER A 29 -10.63 11.71 3.72
CA SER A 29 -11.41 12.88 4.13
C SER A 29 -10.57 13.91 4.91
N ILE A 30 -9.65 13.44 5.76
CA ILE A 30 -8.78 14.31 6.57
C ILE A 30 -7.65 14.91 5.74
N VAL A 31 -6.96 14.10 4.93
CA VAL A 31 -5.73 14.50 4.22
C VAL A 31 -6.03 15.16 2.87
N HIS A 32 -7.13 14.77 2.23
CA HIS A 32 -7.54 15.22 0.90
C HIS A 32 -8.97 15.76 0.94
N SER A 33 -9.22 16.73 1.80
CA SER A 33 -10.53 17.38 1.95
C SER A 33 -11.00 18.14 0.70
N ASP A 34 -10.11 18.34 -0.27
CA ASP A 34 -10.39 18.90 -1.60
C ASP A 34 -10.96 17.88 -2.59
N GLY A 35 -11.08 16.60 -2.19
CA GLY A 35 -11.56 15.51 -3.05
C GLY A 35 -10.58 15.10 -4.15
N LEU A 36 -9.34 15.61 -4.11
CA LEU A 36 -8.30 15.28 -5.10
C LEU A 36 -7.45 14.07 -4.67
N GLY A 37 -7.79 13.43 -3.57
CA GLY A 37 -7.15 12.21 -3.08
C GLY A 37 -7.14 11.12 -4.14
N GLN A 38 -6.00 10.44 -4.26
CA GLN A 38 -5.82 9.33 -5.19
C GLN A 38 -5.49 8.07 -4.42
N PHE A 39 -6.31 7.03 -4.63
CA PHE A 39 -6.04 5.70 -4.12
C PHE A 39 -5.61 4.80 -5.28
N GLN A 40 -4.38 4.31 -5.21
CA GLN A 40 -3.87 3.35 -6.19
C GLN A 40 -4.53 1.99 -5.97
N GLN A 41 -4.99 1.34 -7.06
CA GLN A 41 -5.50 -0.03 -7.00
C GLN A 41 -4.42 -0.97 -6.46
N GLN A 42 -4.84 -1.86 -5.56
CA GLN A 42 -3.99 -2.86 -4.96
C GLN A 42 -3.75 -4.05 -5.88
N ASP A 43 -3.00 -5.04 -5.39
CA ASP A 43 -2.97 -6.34 -6.02
C ASP A 43 -4.39 -6.93 -6.13
N ASN A 44 -4.58 -7.82 -7.11
CA ASN A 44 -5.87 -8.47 -7.34
C ASN A 44 -6.05 -9.69 -6.41
N ALA A 45 -5.55 -9.61 -5.17
CA ALA A 45 -5.74 -10.65 -4.18
C ALA A 45 -7.24 -10.82 -3.90
N THR A 46 -7.65 -12.05 -3.57
CA THR A 46 -9.06 -12.42 -3.39
C THR A 46 -9.86 -11.46 -2.48
N PRO A 47 -9.33 -10.97 -1.34
CA PRO A 47 -10.06 -10.00 -0.51
C PRO A 47 -10.26 -8.63 -1.19
N HIS A 48 -9.24 -8.14 -1.90
CA HIS A 48 -9.26 -6.85 -2.61
C HIS A 48 -10.18 -6.89 -3.83
N ALA A 49 -10.22 -8.03 -4.53
CA ALA A 49 -11.08 -8.29 -5.67
C ALA A 49 -12.50 -8.77 -5.28
N SER A 50 -12.82 -8.82 -3.99
CA SER A 50 -14.12 -9.28 -3.51
C SER A 50 -15.24 -8.33 -3.92
N ARG A 51 -16.43 -8.88 -4.19
CA ARG A 51 -17.61 -8.08 -4.60
C ARG A 51 -17.94 -6.94 -3.63
N VAL A 52 -17.75 -7.18 -2.34
CA VAL A 52 -18.01 -6.18 -1.28
C VAL A 52 -17.00 -5.03 -1.34
N ALA A 53 -15.72 -5.33 -1.53
CA ALA A 53 -14.67 -4.32 -1.65
C ALA A 53 -14.80 -3.51 -2.95
N THR A 54 -15.02 -4.17 -4.09
CA THR A 54 -15.18 -3.49 -5.38
C THR A 54 -16.41 -2.60 -5.41
N LYS A 55 -17.52 -3.05 -4.82
CA LYS A 55 -18.75 -2.27 -4.71
C LYS A 55 -18.54 -1.02 -3.86
N TRP A 56 -17.88 -1.15 -2.70
CA TRP A 56 -17.60 -0.02 -1.83
C TRP A 56 -16.70 1.03 -2.51
N LEU A 57 -15.65 0.60 -3.21
CA LEU A 57 -14.77 1.52 -3.97
C LEU A 57 -15.54 2.26 -5.08
N GLN A 58 -16.51 1.60 -5.72
CA GLN A 58 -17.35 2.22 -6.73
C GLN A 58 -18.28 3.28 -6.11
N GLU A 59 -18.90 2.98 -4.96
CA GLU A 59 -19.79 3.91 -4.24
C GLU A 59 -19.07 5.17 -3.76
N HIS A 60 -17.78 5.07 -3.43
CA HIS A 60 -16.96 6.19 -2.94
C HIS A 60 -16.09 6.83 -4.03
N SER A 61 -16.34 6.53 -5.31
CA SER A 61 -15.57 7.08 -6.44
C SER A 61 -15.72 8.60 -6.63
N CYS A 62 -16.74 9.22 -6.01
CA CYS A 62 -16.90 10.67 -5.94
C CYS A 62 -16.03 11.33 -4.87
N ASP A 63 -15.63 10.58 -3.82
CA ASP A 63 -14.89 11.11 -2.68
C ASP A 63 -13.37 11.14 -2.95
N PHE A 64 -12.88 10.16 -3.69
CA PHE A 64 -11.49 10.08 -4.11
C PHE A 64 -11.37 9.29 -5.42
N ARG A 65 -10.28 9.53 -6.15
CA ARG A 65 -10.02 8.83 -7.41
C ARG A 65 -9.40 7.47 -7.13
N HIS A 66 -10.08 6.41 -7.54
CA HIS A 66 -9.50 5.07 -7.58
C HIS A 66 -8.78 4.86 -8.92
N PHE A 67 -7.46 4.64 -8.88
CA PHE A 67 -6.63 4.47 -10.06
C PHE A 67 -6.49 2.99 -10.42
N HIS A 68 -7.12 2.56 -11.52
CA HIS A 68 -7.12 1.16 -11.92
C HIS A 68 -5.76 0.72 -12.50
N TRP A 69 -5.16 -0.35 -11.96
CA TRP A 69 -3.84 -0.85 -12.33
C TRP A 69 -3.87 -2.32 -12.81
N PRO A 70 -3.02 -2.74 -13.78
CA PRO A 70 -2.96 -4.13 -14.21
C PRO A 70 -2.41 -5.03 -13.09
N PRO A 71 -3.10 -6.15 -12.75
CA PRO A 71 -2.74 -7.02 -11.63
C PRO A 71 -1.35 -7.70 -11.69
N LYS A 72 -0.67 -7.66 -12.83
CA LYS A 72 0.44 -8.58 -13.14
C LYS A 72 1.83 -8.00 -12.90
N PHE A 73 1.94 -6.78 -12.35
CA PHE A 73 3.22 -6.07 -12.26
C PHE A 73 3.52 -5.63 -10.81
N PRO A 74 4.08 -6.52 -9.98
CA PRO A 74 4.49 -6.20 -8.61
C PRO A 74 5.57 -5.11 -8.56
N GLU A 75 6.42 -5.02 -9.59
CA GLU A 75 7.47 -4.00 -9.78
C GLU A 75 6.92 -2.56 -9.84
N MET A 76 5.62 -2.42 -10.11
CA MET A 76 4.91 -1.14 -10.14
C MET A 76 4.28 -0.76 -8.80
N ASN A 77 4.30 -1.67 -7.82
CA ASN A 77 3.68 -1.48 -6.53
C ASN A 77 4.72 -0.94 -5.54
N ILE A 78 4.70 0.37 -5.30
CA ILE A 78 5.61 1.05 -4.38
C ILE A 78 5.58 0.49 -2.94
N ILE A 79 4.54 -0.27 -2.58
CA ILE A 79 4.50 -0.94 -1.27
C ILE A 79 5.54 -2.06 -1.17
N GLU A 80 5.95 -2.68 -2.27
CA GLU A 80 6.99 -3.71 -2.25
C GLU A 80 8.35 -3.08 -1.90
N ASP A 81 8.67 -1.88 -2.41
CA ASP A 81 9.88 -1.15 -1.99
C ASP A 81 9.87 -0.81 -0.49
N ILE A 82 8.71 -0.47 0.07
CA ILE A 82 8.56 -0.18 1.50
C ILE A 82 8.67 -1.48 2.31
N ARG A 83 8.10 -2.58 1.80
CA ARG A 83 8.22 -3.90 2.41
C ARG A 83 9.67 -4.37 2.46
N ASP A 84 10.44 -4.17 1.39
CA ASP A 84 11.86 -4.50 1.35
C ASP A 84 12.66 -3.66 2.35
N ALA A 85 12.35 -2.37 2.48
CA ALA A 85 12.94 -1.51 3.51
C ALA A 85 12.64 -2.03 4.94
N PHE A 86 11.41 -2.51 5.18
CA PHE A 86 11.05 -3.13 6.47
C PHE A 86 11.80 -4.44 6.72
N LEU A 87 11.89 -5.32 5.71
CA LEU A 87 12.63 -6.58 5.83
C LEU A 87 14.10 -6.30 6.16
N TYR A 88 14.71 -5.36 5.44
CA TYR A 88 16.08 -4.92 5.70
C TYR A 88 16.25 -4.38 7.14
N ALA A 89 15.33 -3.54 7.60
CA ALA A 89 15.39 -3.00 8.95
C ALA A 89 15.24 -4.08 10.04
N ILE A 90 14.37 -5.07 9.82
CA ILE A 90 14.20 -6.21 10.73
C ILE A 90 15.47 -7.05 10.78
N GLU A 91 16.07 -7.37 9.63
CA GLU A 91 17.28 -8.18 9.53
C GLU A 91 18.49 -7.53 10.20
N ASN A 92 18.59 -6.20 10.13
CA ASN A 92 19.70 -5.44 10.72
C ASN A 92 19.44 -5.01 12.18
N ARG A 93 18.28 -5.32 12.75
CA ARG A 93 17.93 -4.94 14.13
C ARG A 93 18.75 -5.77 15.13
N SER A 94 19.38 -5.10 16.09
CA SER A 94 20.09 -5.75 17.21
C SER A 94 19.56 -5.22 18.56
N PRO A 95 19.02 -6.08 19.44
CA PRO A 95 18.77 -7.52 19.23
C PRO A 95 17.64 -7.76 18.20
N PRO A 96 17.62 -8.94 17.56
CA PRO A 96 16.53 -9.28 16.64
C PRO A 96 15.20 -9.42 17.39
N PRO A 97 14.06 -9.07 16.76
CA PRO A 97 12.74 -9.22 17.38
C PRO A 97 12.44 -10.70 17.65
N ARG A 98 11.97 -11.01 18.86
CA ARG A 98 11.77 -12.40 19.32
C ARG A 98 10.30 -12.79 19.42
N THR A 99 9.42 -11.82 19.51
CA THR A 99 7.97 -12.02 19.59
C THR A 99 7.24 -11.27 18.47
N PRO A 100 6.00 -11.67 18.12
CA PRO A 100 5.17 -10.90 17.19
C PRO A 100 4.95 -9.45 17.65
N MET A 101 4.97 -9.20 18.96
CA MET A 101 4.83 -7.85 19.50
C MET A 101 6.11 -7.02 19.34
N ASP A 102 7.28 -7.64 19.49
CA ASP A 102 8.57 -6.99 19.20
C ASP A 102 8.63 -6.62 17.73
N LEU A 103 8.29 -7.55 16.83
CA LEU A 103 8.24 -7.32 15.39
C LEU A 103 7.29 -6.18 15.05
N TRP A 104 6.09 -6.16 15.63
CA TRP A 104 5.13 -5.08 15.42
C TRP A 104 5.65 -3.72 15.91
N THR A 105 6.38 -3.70 17.02
CA THR A 105 7.03 -2.48 17.52
C THR A 105 8.08 -1.99 16.54
N VAL A 106 8.96 -2.88 16.07
CA VAL A 106 9.95 -2.56 15.04
C VAL A 106 9.29 -1.97 13.80
N LEU A 107 8.28 -2.63 13.25
CA LEU A 107 7.60 -2.16 12.04
C LEU A 107 6.96 -0.78 12.20
N LYS A 108 6.39 -0.48 13.37
CA LYS A 108 5.84 0.86 13.66
C LYS A 108 6.93 1.92 13.75
N ASP A 109 8.04 1.61 14.44
CA ASP A 109 9.17 2.53 14.57
C ASP A 109 9.71 2.87 13.17
N GLU A 110 10.01 1.83 12.37
CA GLU A 110 10.52 2.02 11.01
C GLU A 110 9.52 2.77 10.13
N TRP A 111 8.22 2.45 10.22
CA TRP A 111 7.20 3.19 9.48
C TRP A 111 7.24 4.67 9.82
N CYS A 112 7.23 5.03 11.11
CA CYS A 112 7.27 6.43 11.55
C CYS A 112 8.55 7.16 11.14
N GLU A 113 9.69 6.46 11.09
CA GLU A 113 10.99 7.01 10.73
C GLU A 113 11.23 7.08 9.22
N LEU A 114 10.36 6.50 8.39
CA LEU A 114 10.51 6.57 6.93
C LEU A 114 10.57 8.03 6.47
N PRO A 115 11.69 8.48 5.85
CA PRO A 115 11.83 9.86 5.46
C PRO A 115 10.75 10.26 4.44
N PRO A 116 10.07 11.42 4.61
CA PRO A 116 9.11 11.90 3.62
C PRO A 116 9.70 11.98 2.21
N ARG A 117 10.98 12.31 2.10
CA ARG A 117 11.71 12.37 0.82
C ARG A 117 11.84 11.00 0.14
N TYR A 118 11.96 9.92 0.91
CA TYR A 118 12.01 8.56 0.39
C TYR A 118 10.66 8.19 -0.24
N LEU A 119 9.57 8.40 0.51
CA LEU A 119 8.20 8.18 0.01
C LEU A 119 7.89 9.02 -1.24
N GLN A 120 8.31 10.29 -1.24
CA GLN A 120 8.16 11.17 -2.39
C GLN A 120 8.90 10.61 -3.61
N THR A 121 10.13 10.12 -3.43
CA THR A 121 10.93 9.55 -4.52
C THR A 121 10.25 8.29 -5.10
N LEU A 122 9.63 7.45 -4.27
CA LEU A 122 8.87 6.30 -4.74
C LEU A 122 7.70 6.72 -5.63
N VAL A 123 6.91 7.71 -5.19
CA VAL A 123 5.79 8.25 -5.98
C VAL A 123 6.27 8.90 -7.28
N GLU A 124 7.34 9.70 -7.23
CA GLU A 124 7.95 10.34 -8.40
C GLU A 124 8.58 9.33 -9.37
N SER A 125 8.93 8.13 -8.91
CA SER A 125 9.44 7.06 -9.78
C SER A 125 8.35 6.40 -10.63
N MET A 126 7.07 6.53 -10.26
CA MET A 126 5.96 5.83 -10.92
C MET A 126 5.92 6.05 -12.43
N PRO A 127 6.00 7.27 -12.98
CA PRO A 127 6.01 7.48 -14.43
C PRO A 127 7.16 6.74 -15.13
N HIS A 128 8.35 6.68 -14.53
CA HIS A 128 9.50 5.96 -15.09
C HIS A 128 9.29 4.46 -15.07
N ARG A 129 8.72 3.90 -13.98
CA ARG A 129 8.36 2.48 -13.89
C ARG A 129 7.34 2.10 -14.98
N VAL A 130 6.34 2.95 -15.23
CA VAL A 130 5.36 2.75 -16.32
C VAL A 130 6.05 2.71 -17.69
N VAL A 131 6.94 3.66 -17.97
CA VAL A 131 7.69 3.71 -19.23
C VAL A 131 8.56 2.46 -19.40
N ALA A 132 9.25 2.04 -18.33
CA ALA A 132 10.07 0.83 -18.34
C ALA A 132 9.22 -0.41 -18.65
N LEU A 133 8.06 -0.55 -17.99
CA LEU A 133 7.13 -1.65 -18.20
C LEU A 133 6.60 -1.71 -19.64
N LEU A 134 6.20 -0.56 -20.20
CA LEU A 134 5.75 -0.47 -21.59
C LEU A 134 6.85 -0.86 -22.58
N SER A 135 8.12 -0.55 -22.24
CA SER A 135 9.28 -0.85 -23.10
C SER A 135 9.59 -2.35 -23.14
N VAL A 136 9.37 -3.09 -22.06
CA VAL A 136 9.68 -4.53 -21.96
C VAL A 136 8.54 -5.46 -22.35
N ARG A 137 7.38 -4.91 -22.78
CA ARG A 137 6.20 -5.65 -23.26
C ARG A 137 5.77 -6.82 -22.35
N GLY A 138 5.91 -6.64 -21.04
CA GLY A 138 5.53 -7.64 -20.03
C GLY A 138 6.67 -8.57 -19.55
N SER A 139 7.93 -8.30 -19.93
CA SER A 139 9.09 -8.91 -19.25
C SER A 139 9.41 -8.17 -17.94
N PRO A 140 10.20 -8.76 -17.02
CA PRO A 140 10.60 -8.07 -15.79
C PRO A 140 11.38 -6.78 -16.06
N THR A 141 11.13 -5.75 -15.26
CA THR A 141 11.88 -4.49 -15.28
C THR A 141 13.06 -4.53 -14.29
N ARG A 142 13.80 -3.42 -14.17
CA ARG A 142 14.90 -3.28 -13.20
C ARG A 142 14.42 -2.85 -11.81
N TYR A 143 13.12 -2.64 -11.66
CA TYR A 143 12.45 -2.27 -10.42
C TYR A 143 11.91 -3.51 -9.73
#